data_AF-A0A511ZDK7-F1
#
_entry.id   AF-A0A511ZDK7-F1
#
_cell.length_a   1.000
_cell.length_b   1.000
_cell.length_c   1.000
_cell.angle_alpha   90.00
_cell.angle_beta   90.00
_cell.angle_gamma   90.00
#
_symmetry.space_group_name_H-M   'P 1'
#
loop_
_entity.id
_entity.type
_entity.pdbx_description
1 polymer ?
#
loop_
_entity_poly.entity_id
_entity_poly.type
_entity_poly.pdbx_seq_one_letter_code
_entity_poly.pdbx_strand_id
1 'polypeptide(L)'
;MSDDGILTILLKASSSLGPKSVASTHIYWSFEAMNETFKDNSVKEVDLVIQALLIDNKGNEEYENVITYAYTRDDFNELNYDNFLNLVSGQEWRILNESYAYFMHPAVLTKSTKIIKTAYLTENLK
;
A
#
# COMPACT_ATOMS: atom_id res chain seq x y z
N MET A 1 -10.99 7.09 -11.93
CA MET A 1 -10.01 8.17 -12.09
C MET A 1 -10.74 9.48 -11.84
N SER A 2 -10.19 10.37 -11.02
CA SER A 2 -10.73 11.72 -10.84
C SER A 2 -10.32 12.62 -12.01
N ASP A 3 -11.00 13.76 -12.15
CA ASP A 3 -10.68 14.78 -13.15
C ASP A 3 -9.28 15.38 -12.95
N ASP A 4 -8.74 15.29 -11.73
CA ASP A 4 -7.41 15.79 -11.39
C ASP A 4 -6.27 14.85 -11.83
N GLY A 5 -6.61 13.64 -12.30
CA GLY A 5 -5.65 12.61 -12.73
C GLY A 5 -5.24 11.64 -11.62
N ILE A 6 -6.04 11.52 -10.56
CA ILE A 6 -5.79 10.57 -9.46
C ILE A 6 -6.54 9.26 -9.78
N LEU A 7 -5.82 8.14 -9.77
CA LEU A 7 -6.41 6.81 -9.92
C LEU A 7 -6.28 6.00 -8.63
N THR A 8 -7.40 5.51 -8.12
CA THR A 8 -7.38 4.55 -7.00
C THR A 8 -7.43 3.12 -7.51
N ILE A 9 -6.46 2.29 -7.12
CA ILE A 9 -6.45 0.85 -7.31
C ILE A 9 -6.88 0.18 -6.01
N LEU A 10 -8.02 -0.52 -6.05
CA LEU A 10 -8.53 -1.31 -4.94
C LEU A 10 -8.27 -2.80 -5.17
N LEU A 11 -7.46 -3.41 -4.31
CA LEU A 11 -7.17 -4.84 -4.31
C LEU A 11 -7.84 -5.49 -3.11
N LYS A 12 -8.83 -6.36 -3.36
CA LYS A 12 -9.39 -7.23 -2.34
C LYS A 12 -8.65 -8.56 -2.34
N ALA A 13 -7.97 -8.84 -1.24
CA ALA A 13 -7.13 -10.02 -1.10
C ALA A 13 -7.51 -10.79 0.16
N SER A 14 -7.37 -12.11 0.13
CA SER A 14 -7.56 -12.97 1.29
C SER A 14 -6.46 -14.01 1.30
N SER A 15 -5.93 -14.33 2.48
CA SER A 15 -4.95 -15.39 2.65
C SER A 15 -5.35 -16.25 3.83
N SER A 16 -5.24 -17.57 3.68
CA SER A 16 -5.40 -18.52 4.79
C SER A 16 -4.29 -18.35 5.85
N LEU A 17 -3.19 -17.69 5.50
CA LEU A 17 -2.08 -17.34 6.41
C LEU A 17 -2.31 -15.98 7.09
N GLY A 18 -3.46 -15.35 6.87
CA GLY A 18 -3.88 -14.10 7.51
C GLY A 18 -3.43 -12.83 6.77
N PRO A 19 -3.82 -11.65 7.30
CA PRO A 19 -3.61 -10.34 6.66
C PRO A 19 -2.13 -9.99 6.46
N LYS A 20 -1.24 -10.56 7.28
CA LYS A 20 0.21 -10.41 7.10
C LYS A 20 0.71 -11.01 5.79
N SER A 21 0.22 -12.19 5.42
CA SER A 21 0.59 -12.81 4.15
C SER A 21 0.01 -12.04 2.96
N VAL A 22 -1.17 -11.45 3.14
CA VAL A 22 -1.73 -10.54 2.14
C VAL A 22 -0.78 -9.36 1.90
N ALA A 23 -0.29 -8.74 2.97
CA ALA A 23 0.64 -7.61 2.88
C ALA A 23 1.92 -7.91 2.10
N SER A 24 2.68 -8.94 2.47
CA SER A 24 3.96 -9.23 1.81
C SER A 24 3.81 -9.52 0.32
N THR A 25 2.76 -10.26 -0.07
CA THR A 25 2.56 -10.65 -1.46
C THR A 25 1.97 -9.51 -2.30
N HIS A 26 1.02 -8.78 -1.75
CA HIS A 26 0.24 -7.83 -2.54
C HIS A 26 0.92 -6.46 -2.62
N ILE A 27 1.78 -6.06 -1.69
CA ILE A 27 2.57 -4.81 -1.84
C ILE A 27 3.40 -4.86 -3.13
N TYR A 28 4.12 -5.94 -3.38
CA TYR A 28 4.95 -6.08 -4.58
C TYR A 28 4.13 -6.05 -5.87
N TRP A 29 3.12 -6.91 -6.00
CA TRP A 29 2.29 -6.96 -7.23
C TRP A 29 1.52 -5.67 -7.48
N SER A 30 1.10 -5.00 -6.41
CA SER A 30 0.38 -3.75 -6.52
C SER A 30 1.28 -2.60 -6.97
N PHE A 31 2.56 -2.63 -6.59
CA PHE A 31 3.57 -1.71 -7.11
C PHE A 31 3.86 -1.94 -8.60
N GLU A 32 3.91 -3.20 -9.05
CA GLU A 32 4.00 -3.51 -10.49
C GLU A 32 2.76 -3.00 -11.25
N ALA A 33 1.56 -3.11 -10.67
CA ALA A 33 0.34 -2.57 -11.25
C ALA A 33 0.35 -1.03 -11.35
N MET A 34 0.98 -0.34 -10.39
CA MET A 34 1.18 1.11 -10.47
C MET A 34 2.08 1.50 -11.65
N ASN A 35 3.16 0.75 -11.91
CA ASN A 35 4.01 0.98 -13.08
C ASN A 35 3.22 0.91 -14.39
N GLU A 36 2.39 -0.14 -14.55
CA GLU A 36 1.53 -0.27 -15.73
C GLU A 36 0.54 0.89 -15.85
N THR A 37 0.03 1.37 -14.72
CA THR A 37 -0.91 2.50 -14.67
C THR A 37 -0.26 3.80 -15.12
N PHE A 38 0.98 4.08 -14.70
CA PHE A 38 1.69 5.29 -15.09
C PHE A 38 2.07 5.35 -16.58
N LYS A 39 1.90 4.25 -17.34
CA LYS A 39 2.03 4.30 -18.81
C LYS A 39 0.94 5.16 -19.47
N ASP A 40 -0.19 5.36 -18.81
CA ASP A 40 -1.20 6.34 -19.23
C ASP A 40 -0.80 7.73 -18.73
N ASN A 41 -0.36 8.61 -19.63
CA ASN A 41 0.10 9.97 -19.32
C ASN A 41 -0.93 10.88 -18.64
N SER A 42 -2.22 10.51 -18.66
CA SER A 42 -3.26 11.28 -17.95
C SER A 42 -3.24 11.05 -16.43
N VAL A 43 -2.64 9.95 -15.97
CA VAL A 43 -2.53 9.62 -14.55
C VAL A 43 -1.37 10.39 -13.92
N LYS A 44 -1.65 11.19 -12.90
CA LYS A 44 -0.66 11.96 -12.14
C LYS A 44 -0.31 11.32 -10.81
N GLU A 45 -1.25 10.58 -10.23
CA GLU A 45 -1.13 9.95 -8.92
C GLU A 45 -1.88 8.63 -8.91
N VAL A 46 -1.31 7.64 -8.23
CA VAL A 46 -1.98 6.37 -8.00
C VAL A 46 -2.08 6.14 -6.50
N ASP A 47 -3.32 6.06 -6.02
CA ASP A 47 -3.66 5.62 -4.68
C ASP A 47 -3.87 4.12 -4.69
N LEU A 48 -3.13 3.39 -3.86
CA LEU A 48 -3.30 1.97 -3.73
C LEU A 48 -3.95 1.60 -2.40
N VAL A 49 -4.96 0.74 -2.46
CA VAL A 49 -5.68 0.22 -1.29
C VAL A 49 -5.71 -1.30 -1.36
N ILE A 50 -5.08 -1.96 -0.40
CA ILE A 50 -5.16 -3.41 -0.20
C ILE A 50 -6.13 -3.66 0.95
N GLN A 51 -7.21 -4.38 0.65
CA GLN A 51 -8.16 -4.87 1.64
C GLN A 51 -7.89 -6.33 1.95
N ALA A 52 -7.95 -6.69 3.23
CA ALA A 52 -7.93 -8.08 3.66
C ALA A 52 -9.11 -8.41 4.57
N LEU A 53 -9.51 -9.68 4.54
CA LEU A 53 -10.51 -10.19 5.46
C LEU A 53 -9.90 -10.27 6.86
N LEU A 54 -10.47 -9.53 7.80
CA LEU A 54 -10.16 -9.57 9.23
C LEU A 54 -11.31 -10.22 9.98
N ILE A 55 -10.98 -10.92 11.06
CA ILE A 55 -11.95 -11.55 11.96
C ILE A 55 -11.94 -10.78 13.28
N ASP A 56 -13.08 -10.24 13.69
CA ASP A 56 -13.22 -9.52 14.96
C ASP A 56 -13.23 -10.48 16.17
N ASN A 57 -13.23 -9.90 17.38
CA ASN A 57 -13.25 -10.67 18.63
C ASN A 57 -14.54 -11.49 18.84
N LYS A 58 -15.57 -11.30 18.00
CA LYS A 58 -16.85 -12.02 18.02
C LYS A 58 -16.94 -13.07 16.91
N GLY A 59 -15.91 -13.19 16.06
CA GLY A 59 -15.88 -14.12 14.92
C GLY A 59 -16.54 -13.58 13.66
N ASN A 60 -16.86 -12.28 13.58
CA ASN A 60 -17.38 -11.68 12.35
C ASN A 60 -16.22 -11.41 11.39
N GLU A 61 -16.42 -11.71 10.12
CA GLU A 61 -15.44 -11.46 9.06
C GLU A 61 -15.80 -10.19 8.28
N GLU A 62 -14.86 -9.26 8.15
CA GLU A 62 -15.03 -8.02 7.40
C GLU A 62 -13.77 -7.70 6.57
N TYR A 63 -13.97 -7.18 5.36
CA TYR A 63 -12.86 -6.66 4.56
C TYR A 63 -12.50 -5.26 5.06
N GLU A 64 -11.29 -5.13 5.59
CA GLU A 64 -10.76 -3.86 6.05
C GLU A 64 -9.55 -3.44 5.21
N ASN A 65 -9.34 -2.13 5.09
CA ASN A 65 -8.12 -1.58 4.48
C ASN A 65 -6.93 -1.95 5.36
N VAL A 66 -6.08 -2.85 4.87
CA VAL A 66 -4.92 -3.31 5.64
C VAL A 66 -3.64 -2.59 5.26
N ILE A 67 -3.52 -2.13 4.02
CA ILE A 67 -2.44 -1.27 3.55
C ILE A 67 -3.03 -0.25 2.60
N THR A 68 -2.61 1.00 2.74
CA THR A 68 -2.76 1.99 1.67
C THR A 68 -1.42 2.65 1.42
N TYR A 69 -1.12 3.00 0.17
CA TYR A 69 0.03 3.84 -0.15
C TYR A 69 -0.17 4.55 -1.48
N ALA A 70 0.49 5.69 -1.65
CA ALA A 70 0.34 6.52 -2.83
C ALA A 70 1.68 6.88 -3.44
N TYR A 71 1.71 6.94 -4.77
CA TYR A 71 2.84 7.47 -5.53
C TYR A 71 2.32 8.54 -6.48
N THR A 72 3.04 9.65 -6.58
CA THR A 72 2.90 10.53 -7.74
C THR A 72 3.72 9.96 -8.90
N ARG A 73 3.37 10.36 -10.13
CA ARG A 73 4.16 10.03 -11.32
C ARG A 73 5.61 10.49 -11.18
N ASP A 74 5.81 11.66 -10.60
CA ASP A 74 7.14 12.26 -10.47
C ASP A 74 8.01 11.44 -9.51
N ASP A 75 7.48 11.08 -8.33
CA ASP A 75 8.17 10.19 -7.37
C ASP A 75 8.53 8.84 -8.03
N PHE A 76 7.60 8.30 -8.83
CA PHE A 76 7.78 7.02 -9.50
C PHE A 76 8.88 7.06 -10.57
N ASN A 77 8.97 8.17 -11.33
CA ASN A 77 10.00 8.38 -12.34
C ASN A 77 11.39 8.56 -11.70
N GLU A 78 11.48 9.24 -10.55
CA GLU A 78 12.73 9.43 -9.82
C GLU A 78 13.28 8.12 -9.22
N LEU A 79 12.39 7.20 -8.86
CA LEU A 79 12.71 5.93 -8.20
C LEU A 79 13.65 5.01 -9.00
N ASN A 80 13.74 5.19 -10.34
CA ASN A 80 14.36 4.24 -11.27
C ASN A 80 13.77 2.83 -11.09
N TYR A 81 12.54 2.64 -11.59
CA TYR A 81 11.69 1.47 -11.37
C TYR A 81 12.42 0.13 -11.47
N ASP A 82 13.15 -0.14 -12.57
CA ASP A 82 13.80 -1.43 -12.78
C ASP A 82 14.88 -1.74 -11.73
N ASN A 83 15.65 -0.73 -11.33
CA ASN A 83 16.66 -0.88 -10.29
C ASN A 83 15.99 -1.03 -8.91
N PHE A 84 14.93 -0.26 -8.66
CA PHE A 84 14.19 -0.34 -7.41
C PHE A 84 13.50 -1.71 -7.25
N LEU A 85 12.89 -2.24 -8.30
CA LEU A 85 12.19 -3.52 -8.29
C LEU A 85 13.10 -4.68 -7.84
N ASN A 86 14.35 -4.66 -8.32
CA ASN A 86 15.37 -5.63 -7.91
C ASN A 86 15.75 -5.52 -6.42
N LEU A 87 15.72 -4.31 -5.85
CA LEU A 87 16.06 -4.06 -4.44
C LEU A 87 14.93 -4.43 -3.47
N VAL A 88 13.68 -4.28 -3.91
CA VAL A 88 12.50 -4.48 -3.05
C VAL A 88 11.97 -5.91 -3.04
N SER A 89 12.46 -6.78 -3.92
CA SER A 89 12.17 -8.22 -3.86
C SER A 89 12.64 -8.80 -2.51
N GLY A 90 11.72 -9.30 -1.69
CA GLY A 90 11.99 -9.75 -0.31
C GLY A 90 12.21 -8.63 0.72
N GLN A 91 12.07 -7.37 0.31
CA GLN A 91 12.11 -6.17 1.16
C GLN A 91 10.98 -5.21 0.78
N GLU A 92 9.77 -5.73 0.64
CA GLU A 92 8.60 -5.01 0.10
C GLU A 92 8.22 -3.79 0.94
N TRP A 93 8.61 -3.76 2.22
CA TRP A 93 8.45 -2.59 3.09
C TRP A 93 9.11 -1.32 2.54
N ARG A 94 10.13 -1.45 1.68
CA ARG A 94 10.79 -0.31 1.01
C ARG A 94 9.84 0.42 0.08
N ILE A 95 8.92 -0.28 -0.59
CA ILE A 95 7.87 0.34 -1.43
C ILE A 95 7.02 1.29 -0.57
N LEU A 96 6.69 0.89 0.66
CA LEU A 96 5.93 1.78 1.55
C LEU A 96 6.78 2.96 2.02
N ASN A 97 8.07 2.73 2.30
CA ASN A 97 8.96 3.77 2.82
C ASN A 97 9.28 4.88 1.80
N GLU A 98 9.32 4.55 0.52
CA GLU A 98 9.54 5.52 -0.57
C GLU A 98 8.25 6.11 -1.13
N SER A 99 7.08 5.68 -0.65
CA SER A 99 5.80 6.26 -1.06
C SER A 99 5.61 7.66 -0.48
N TYR A 100 4.85 8.50 -1.20
CA TYR A 100 4.49 9.84 -0.74
C TYR A 100 3.70 9.81 0.58
N ALA A 101 2.81 8.82 0.71
CA ALA A 101 2.05 8.55 1.91
C ALA A 101 1.73 7.06 2.00
N TYR A 102 1.69 6.51 3.22
CA TYR A 102 1.20 5.16 3.45
C TYR A 102 0.51 4.99 4.80
N PHE A 103 -0.33 3.97 4.88
CA PHE A 103 -0.92 3.43 6.09
C PHE A 103 -0.75 1.91 6.10
N MET A 104 -0.53 1.36 7.29
CA MET A 104 -0.52 -0.07 7.53
C MET A 104 -1.34 -0.38 8.77
N HIS A 105 -2.36 -1.22 8.61
CA HIS A 105 -3.24 -1.62 9.69
C HIS A 105 -2.47 -2.42 10.75
N PRO A 106 -2.75 -2.24 12.06
CA PRO A 106 -2.05 -2.95 13.13
C PRO A 106 -2.08 -4.48 13.02
N ALA A 107 -3.12 -5.05 12.40
CA ALA A 107 -3.20 -6.49 12.14
C ALA A 107 -2.11 -7.01 11.19
N VAL A 108 -1.46 -6.12 10.42
CA VAL A 108 -0.34 -6.43 9.53
C VAL A 108 1.02 -6.18 10.20
N LEU A 109 1.08 -5.25 11.16
CA LEU A 109 2.32 -4.89 11.85
C LEU A 109 2.84 -6.07 12.69
N THR A 110 3.96 -6.66 12.28
CA THR A 110 4.74 -7.52 13.18
C THR A 110 5.31 -6.67 14.32
N LYS A 111 5.40 -7.25 15.52
CA LYS A 111 6.07 -6.70 16.73
C LYS A 111 7.59 -6.47 16.55
N SER A 112 8.06 -6.34 15.32
CA SER A 112 9.45 -6.19 14.92
C SER A 112 9.50 -5.07 13.89
N THR A 113 9.61 -3.83 14.38
CA THR A 113 10.31 -2.67 13.79
C THR A 113 9.69 -1.41 14.37
N LYS A 114 10.38 -0.84 15.36
CA LYS A 114 10.11 0.48 15.90
C LYS A 114 10.62 1.49 14.85
N ILE A 115 9.82 1.79 13.83
CA ILE A 115 10.02 3.00 13.01
C ILE A 115 8.77 3.85 13.20
N ILE A 116 8.88 4.77 14.15
CA ILE A 116 7.98 5.92 14.24
C ILE A 116 8.54 6.92 13.21
N LYS A 117 8.01 6.89 11.99
CA LYS A 117 7.99 8.08 11.14
C LYS A 117 6.56 8.60 11.21
N THR A 118 6.39 9.66 11.98
CA THR A 118 5.10 10.29 12.24
C THR A 118 4.50 10.78 10.92
N ALA A 119 3.42 10.14 10.46
CA ALA A 119 2.56 10.67 9.42
C ALA A 119 1.11 10.58 9.91
N TYR A 120 0.59 11.74 10.33
CA TYR A 120 -0.82 12.07 10.57
C TYR A 120 -1.64 11.14 11.47
N LEU A 121 -1.42 11.25 12.79
CA LEU A 121 -2.55 11.34 13.72
C LEU A 121 -3.03 12.80 13.70
N THR A 122 -3.78 13.18 12.67
CA THR A 122 -4.59 14.40 12.75
C THR A 122 -5.77 14.08 13.67
N GLU A 123 -5.59 14.46 14.92
CA GLU A 123 -6.60 15.04 15.80
C GLU A 123 -8.01 15.06 15.20
N ASN A 124 -8.80 14.02 15.47
CA ASN A 124 -10.26 14.07 15.37
C ASN A 124 -10.88 12.98 16.26
N LEU A 125 -10.61 13.06 17.56
CA LEU A 125 -11.57 12.62 18.56
C LEU A 125 -11.69 13.74 19.59
N LYS A 126 -12.91 14.27 19.65
CA LYS A 126 -13.39 15.36 20.51
C LYS A 126 -13.12 15.12 21.99
#